data_AF-A0A819HWL1-F1
#
_entry.id   AF-A0A819HWL1-F1
#
_cell.length_a   1.000
_cell.length_b   1.000
_cell.length_c   1.000
_cell.angle_alpha   90.00
_cell.angle_beta   90.00
_cell.angle_gamma   90.00
#
_symmetry.space_group_name_H-M   'P 1'
#
loop_
_entity.id
_entity.type
_entity.pdbx_description
1 polymer ?
#
loop_
_entity_poly.entity_id
_entity_poly.type
_entity_poly.pdbx_seq_one_letter_code
_entity_poly.pdbx_strand_id
1 'polypeptide(L)'
;MDIDLSDVKSTDSVPLTSRDRNFFNQLNRFMIDESAKVGGNPSKERFAVFRLAFEKIIEKSSLYRPLFRAIKQEYEECIATLESGAEEVEAMSTDLHRLVLQPKTFLLRQKRCMELEDKLAIIEQENKQVEREIAEVLAQIENEETTSAKEIIQNTDTSSQLRTGHRRIPGLTFAE
;
A
#
# COMPACT_ATOMS: atom_id res chain seq x y z
N MET A 1 -29.65 -18.42 13.44
CA MET A 1 -31.03 -18.91 13.28
C MET A 1 -30.95 -20.42 13.41
N ASP A 2 -31.11 -20.92 14.62
CA ASP A 2 -31.16 -22.35 14.89
C ASP A 2 -32.54 -22.83 14.45
N ILE A 3 -32.57 -23.69 13.43
CA ILE A 3 -33.79 -24.36 13.02
C ILE A 3 -34.05 -25.44 14.06
N ASP A 4 -34.96 -25.16 14.99
CA ASP A 4 -35.44 -26.12 15.96
C ASP A 4 -36.27 -27.19 15.22
N LEU A 5 -35.67 -28.36 15.03
CA LEU A 5 -36.22 -29.52 14.32
C LEU A 5 -37.24 -30.31 15.18
N SER A 6 -37.59 -29.83 16.38
CA SER A 6 -38.46 -30.53 17.31
C SER A 6 -39.94 -30.54 16.92
N ASP A 7 -40.36 -29.77 15.91
CA ASP A 7 -41.77 -29.59 15.55
C ASP A 7 -42.21 -30.29 14.25
N VAL A 8 -41.40 -31.22 13.71
CA VAL A 8 -41.87 -32.17 12.68
C VAL A 8 -42.67 -33.26 13.39
N LYS A 9 -43.91 -32.90 13.74
CA LYS A 9 -44.93 -33.80 14.27
C LYS A 9 -44.99 -35.06 13.41
N SER A 10 -44.77 -36.19 14.09
CA SER A 10 -45.09 -37.56 13.72
C SER A 10 -45.92 -37.68 12.44
N THR A 11 -45.26 -37.70 11.29
CA THR A 11 -45.87 -38.13 10.05
C THR A 11 -46.24 -39.59 10.24
N ASP A 12 -47.52 -39.92 10.10
CA ASP A 12 -48.02 -41.29 10.05
C ASP A 12 -47.03 -42.16 9.29
N SER A 13 -46.54 -43.19 9.97
CA SER A 13 -45.50 -44.10 9.51
C SER A 13 -45.89 -44.68 8.16
N VAL A 14 -45.44 -44.05 7.07
CA VAL A 14 -45.35 -44.69 5.76
C VAL A 14 -44.66 -46.04 6.01
N PRO A 15 -45.25 -47.18 5.61
CA PRO A 15 -44.61 -48.47 5.82
C PRO A 15 -43.38 -48.55 4.91
N LEU A 16 -42.25 -48.02 5.40
CA LEU A 16 -40.96 -48.19 4.74
C LEU A 16 -40.60 -49.67 4.78
N THR A 17 -40.37 -50.24 3.60
CA THR A 17 -39.84 -51.59 3.48
C THR A 17 -38.52 -51.69 4.23
N SER A 18 -38.19 -52.83 4.82
CA SER A 18 -36.89 -53.07 5.47
C SER A 18 -35.71 -52.71 4.57
N ARG A 19 -35.89 -52.84 3.25
CA ARG A 19 -34.91 -52.43 2.22
C ARG A 19 -34.67 -50.92 2.19
N ASP A 20 -35.70 -50.11 2.35
CA ASP A 20 -35.60 -48.65 2.32
C ASP A 20 -34.96 -48.14 3.61
N ARG A 21 -35.30 -48.72 4.76
CA ARG A 21 -34.64 -48.44 6.05
C ARG A 21 -33.14 -48.72 6.00
N ASN A 22 -32.74 -49.86 5.44
CA ASN A 22 -31.33 -50.19 5.28
C ASN A 22 -30.61 -49.21 4.35
N PHE A 23 -31.26 -48.76 3.27
CA PHE A 23 -30.70 -47.75 2.38
C PHE A 23 -30.49 -46.40 3.10
N PHE A 24 -31.49 -45.90 3.84
CA PHE A 24 -31.33 -44.66 4.60
C PHE A 24 -30.27 -44.75 5.69
N ASN A 25 -30.13 -45.91 6.34
CA ASN A 25 -29.06 -46.15 7.31
C ASN A 25 -27.67 -46.12 6.64
N GLN A 26 -27.53 -46.70 5.44
CA GLN A 26 -26.29 -46.64 4.66
C GLN A 26 -25.98 -45.22 4.19
N LEU A 27 -27.01 -44.49 3.74
CA LEU A 27 -26.87 -43.11 3.28
C LEU A 27 -26.47 -42.18 4.43
N ASN A 28 -27.07 -42.34 5.62
CA ASN A 28 -26.69 -41.58 6.81
C ASN A 28 -25.25 -41.85 7.23
N ARG A 29 -24.81 -43.11 7.21
CA ARG A 29 -23.39 -43.45 7.47
C ARG A 29 -22.47 -42.78 6.44
N PHE A 30 -22.82 -42.86 5.16
CA PHE A 30 -22.06 -42.17 4.10
C PHE A 30 -21.98 -40.66 4.33
N MET A 31 -23.08 -39.99 4.70
CA MET A 31 -23.06 -38.56 4.97
C MET A 31 -22.19 -38.21 6.17
N ILE A 32 -22.23 -39.01 7.25
CA ILE A 32 -21.37 -38.81 8.43
C ILE A 32 -19.90 -38.97 8.04
N ASP A 33 -19.55 -40.05 7.33
CA ASP A 33 -18.17 -40.34 6.93
C ASP A 33 -17.62 -39.27 5.97
N GLU A 34 -18.40 -38.84 4.97
CA GLU A 34 -17.99 -37.78 4.05
C GLU A 34 -17.92 -36.42 4.75
N SER A 35 -18.85 -36.11 5.66
CA SER A 35 -18.77 -34.88 6.44
C SER A 35 -17.55 -34.83 7.37
N ALA A 36 -17.06 -35.98 7.84
CA ALA A 36 -15.88 -36.06 8.70
C ALA A 36 -14.56 -35.90 7.93
N LYS A 37 -14.54 -36.22 6.62
CA LYS A 37 -13.36 -36.04 5.75
C LYS A 37 -13.17 -34.60 5.29
N VAL A 38 -14.24 -33.81 5.37
CA VAL A 38 -14.34 -32.48 4.79
C VAL A 38 -14.09 -31.47 5.92
N GLY A 39 -12.86 -30.97 5.99
CA GLY A 39 -12.35 -30.18 7.13
C GLY A 39 -12.35 -28.65 6.96
N GLY A 40 -13.01 -28.11 5.93
CA GLY A 40 -13.01 -26.70 5.57
C GLY A 40 -14.35 -26.00 5.79
N ASN A 41 -14.67 -25.03 4.92
CA ASN A 41 -15.72 -24.03 5.17
C ASN A 41 -17.09 -24.70 5.29
N PRO A 42 -17.74 -24.68 6.48
CA PRO A 42 -18.82 -25.61 6.79
C PRO A 42 -20.03 -25.47 5.86
N SER A 43 -20.24 -24.36 5.14
CA SER A 43 -21.42 -24.22 4.28
C SER A 43 -21.26 -24.86 2.90
N LYS A 44 -20.24 -24.49 2.11
CA LYS A 44 -20.05 -24.97 0.72
C LYS A 44 -19.70 -26.45 0.66
N GLU A 45 -18.90 -26.88 1.61
CA GLU A 45 -18.42 -28.25 1.70
C GLU A 45 -19.51 -29.22 2.20
N ARG A 46 -20.37 -28.79 3.14
CA ARG A 46 -21.58 -29.57 3.49
C ARG A 46 -22.53 -29.67 2.31
N PHE A 47 -22.69 -28.62 1.51
CA PHE A 47 -23.49 -28.67 0.29
C PHE A 47 -23.00 -29.74 -0.70
N ALA A 48 -21.69 -29.89 -0.88
CA ALA A 48 -21.12 -30.93 -1.72
C ALA A 48 -21.48 -32.36 -1.25
N VAL A 49 -21.44 -32.60 0.08
CA VAL A 49 -21.85 -33.90 0.66
C VAL A 49 -23.34 -34.16 0.43
N PHE A 50 -24.20 -33.17 0.64
CA PHE A 50 -25.64 -33.29 0.38
C PHE A 50 -25.96 -33.51 -1.09
N ARG A 51 -25.23 -32.85 -2.00
CA ARG A 51 -25.35 -33.07 -3.44
C ARG A 51 -25.06 -34.53 -3.81
N LEU A 52 -23.97 -35.09 -3.28
CA LEU A 52 -23.61 -36.50 -3.50
C LEU A 52 -24.63 -37.47 -2.88
N ALA A 53 -25.15 -37.16 -1.70
CA ALA A 53 -26.20 -37.96 -1.06
C ALA A 53 -27.50 -37.94 -1.87
N PHE A 54 -27.88 -36.79 -2.42
CA PHE A 54 -29.05 -36.66 -3.28
C PHE A 54 -28.91 -37.45 -4.58
N GLU A 55 -27.71 -37.52 -5.16
CA GLU A 55 -27.43 -38.35 -6.33
C GLU A 55 -27.70 -39.84 -6.05
N LYS A 56 -27.32 -40.34 -4.87
CA LYS A 56 -27.62 -41.71 -4.44
C LYS A 56 -29.12 -41.97 -4.29
N ILE A 57 -29.90 -40.95 -3.89
CA ILE A 57 -31.37 -41.04 -3.81
C ILE A 57 -31.97 -41.09 -5.22
N ILE A 58 -31.46 -40.28 -6.16
CA ILE A 58 -31.88 -40.29 -7.57
C ILE A 58 -31.56 -41.64 -8.23
N GLU A 59 -30.42 -42.27 -7.91
CA GLU A 59 -30.09 -43.60 -8.42
C GLU A 59 -31.02 -44.69 -7.90
N LYS A 60 -31.47 -44.56 -6.65
CA LYS A 60 -32.37 -45.51 -6.00
C LYS A 60 -33.82 -45.38 -6.49
N SER A 61 -34.25 -44.16 -6.86
CA SER A 61 -35.60 -43.87 -7.36
C SER A 61 -35.71 -44.17 -8.86
N SER A 62 -36.46 -45.20 -9.22
CA SER A 62 -36.71 -45.55 -10.63
C SER A 62 -37.84 -44.73 -11.26
N LEU A 63 -38.92 -44.48 -10.52
CA LEU A 63 -40.15 -43.86 -11.04
C LEU A 63 -40.09 -42.33 -11.03
N TYR A 64 -39.57 -41.74 -9.95
CA TYR A 64 -39.55 -40.28 -9.76
C TYR A 64 -38.21 -39.65 -10.17
N ARG A 65 -37.38 -40.39 -10.90
CA ARG A 65 -36.05 -39.94 -11.32
C ARG A 65 -36.08 -38.62 -12.12
N PRO A 66 -36.99 -38.43 -13.08
CA PRO A 66 -37.08 -37.17 -13.83
C PRO A 66 -37.46 -36.00 -12.93
N LEU A 67 -38.40 -36.22 -12.00
CA LEU A 67 -38.86 -35.20 -11.06
C LEU A 67 -37.74 -34.76 -10.11
N PHE A 68 -37.01 -35.71 -9.52
CA PHE A 68 -35.87 -35.37 -8.64
C PHE A 68 -34.74 -34.66 -9.38
N ARG A 69 -34.51 -34.98 -10.66
CA ARG A 69 -33.54 -34.25 -11.48
C ARG A 69 -33.98 -32.82 -11.76
N ALA A 70 -35.25 -32.60 -12.10
CA ALA A 70 -35.80 -31.27 -12.32
C ALA A 70 -35.69 -30.41 -11.06
N ILE A 71 -36.05 -30.96 -9.91
CA ILE A 71 -35.90 -30.28 -8.61
C ILE A 71 -34.43 -29.96 -8.33
N LYS A 72 -33.52 -30.92 -8.52
CA LYS A 72 -32.09 -30.71 -8.32
C LYS A 72 -31.57 -29.58 -9.21
N GLN A 73 -31.96 -29.57 -10.48
CA GLN A 73 -31.54 -28.58 -11.45
C GLN A 73 -32.01 -27.17 -11.05
N GLU A 74 -33.28 -27.01 -10.67
CA GLU A 74 -33.82 -25.72 -10.22
C GLU A 74 -33.03 -25.16 -9.02
N TYR A 75 -32.70 -26.02 -8.06
CA TYR A 75 -31.91 -25.62 -6.89
C TYR A 75 -30.45 -25.31 -7.26
N GLU A 76 -29.82 -26.08 -8.14
CA GLU A 76 -28.47 -25.82 -8.63
C GLU A 76 -28.41 -24.48 -9.38
N GLU A 77 -29.41 -24.18 -10.21
CA GLU A 77 -29.54 -22.90 -10.92
C GLU A 77 -29.75 -21.74 -9.94
N CYS A 78 -30.69 -21.87 -8.99
CA CYS A 78 -30.89 -20.85 -7.95
C CYS A 78 -29.61 -20.57 -7.14
N ILE A 79 -28.90 -21.61 -6.71
CA ILE A 79 -27.66 -21.47 -5.95
C ILE A 79 -26.59 -20.77 -6.80
N ALA A 80 -26.44 -21.17 -8.07
CA ALA A 80 -25.50 -20.53 -8.98
C ALA A 80 -25.81 -19.03 -9.15
N THR A 81 -27.08 -18.65 -9.30
CA THR A 81 -27.48 -17.23 -9.41
C THR A 81 -27.21 -16.44 -8.12
N LEU A 82 -27.35 -17.06 -6.96
CA LEU A 82 -27.04 -16.42 -5.68
C LEU A 82 -25.54 -16.25 -5.49
N GLU A 83 -24.74 -17.25 -5.85
CA GLU A 83 -23.28 -17.17 -5.79
C GLU A 83 -22.75 -16.11 -6.75
N SER A 84 -23.23 -16.07 -8.00
CA SER A 84 -22.83 -15.04 -8.96
C SER A 84 -23.24 -13.65 -8.49
N GLY A 85 -24.44 -13.50 -7.93
CA GLY A 85 -24.90 -12.23 -7.36
C GLY A 85 -24.04 -11.78 -6.17
N ALA A 86 -23.61 -12.70 -5.32
CA ALA A 86 -22.72 -12.38 -4.20
C ALA A 86 -21.33 -11.91 -4.69
N GLU A 87 -20.75 -12.60 -5.68
CA GLU A 87 -19.48 -12.21 -6.29
C GLU A 87 -19.56 -10.84 -6.97
N GLU A 88 -20.66 -10.57 -7.68
CA GLU A 88 -20.91 -9.27 -8.30
C GLU A 88 -21.03 -8.14 -7.27
N VAL A 89 -21.75 -8.36 -6.17
CA VAL A 89 -21.88 -7.39 -5.08
C VAL A 89 -20.53 -7.11 -4.42
N GLU A 90 -19.71 -8.13 -4.20
CA GLU A 90 -18.37 -7.96 -3.65
C GLU A 90 -17.47 -7.15 -4.60
N ALA A 91 -17.49 -7.48 -5.90
CA ALA A 91 -16.76 -6.74 -6.92
C ALA A 91 -17.21 -5.27 -6.99
N MET A 92 -18.52 -4.99 -7.01
CA MET A 92 -19.05 -3.63 -7.02
C MET A 92 -18.70 -2.86 -5.74
N SER A 93 -18.75 -3.51 -4.58
CA SER A 93 -18.39 -2.91 -3.29
C SER A 93 -16.92 -2.49 -3.26
N THR A 94 -16.03 -3.36 -3.72
CA THR A 94 -14.58 -3.06 -3.79
C THR A 94 -14.29 -1.94 -4.79
N ASP A 95 -14.94 -1.93 -5.95
CA ASP A 95 -14.82 -0.85 -6.94
C ASP A 95 -15.33 0.49 -6.39
N LEU A 96 -16.46 0.50 -5.68
CA LEU A 96 -16.98 1.69 -5.02
C LEU A 96 -16.01 2.19 -3.96
N HIS A 97 -15.45 1.31 -3.14
CA HIS A 97 -14.45 1.68 -2.13
C HIS A 97 -13.22 2.33 -2.78
N ARG A 98 -12.73 1.76 -3.89
CA ARG A 98 -11.63 2.34 -4.68
C ARG A 98 -11.98 3.73 -5.21
N LEU A 99 -13.16 3.88 -5.81
CA LEU A 99 -13.62 5.17 -6.35
C LEU A 99 -13.83 6.23 -5.27
N VAL A 100 -14.28 5.85 -4.08
CA VAL A 100 -14.45 6.80 -2.95
C VAL A 100 -13.10 7.24 -2.39
N LEU A 101 -12.10 6.35 -2.34
CA LEU A 101 -10.78 6.65 -1.82
C LEU A 101 -9.89 7.42 -2.80
N GLN A 102 -10.08 7.21 -4.11
CA GLN A 102 -9.23 7.80 -5.15
C GLN A 102 -9.21 9.34 -5.11
N PRO A 103 -10.35 10.07 -5.05
CA PRO A 103 -10.36 11.53 -4.92
C PRO A 103 -9.73 12.02 -3.62
N LYS A 104 -9.98 11.33 -2.50
CA LYS A 104 -9.38 11.69 -1.19
C LYS A 104 -7.86 11.59 -1.24
N THR A 105 -7.34 10.53 -1.85
CA THR A 105 -5.90 10.31 -2.00
C THR A 105 -5.29 11.33 -2.97
N PHE A 106 -5.99 11.66 -4.05
CA PHE A 106 -5.54 12.67 -5.01
C PHE A 106 -5.45 14.07 -4.39
N LEU A 107 -6.51 14.54 -3.72
CA LEU A 107 -6.52 15.86 -3.09
C LEU A 107 -5.44 15.99 -2.00
N LEU A 108 -5.23 14.94 -1.21
CA LEU A 108 -4.17 14.93 -0.19
C LEU A 108 -2.78 15.02 -0.82
N ARG A 109 -2.53 14.28 -1.91
CA ARG A 109 -1.26 14.35 -2.64
C ARG A 109 -1.05 15.72 -3.28
N GLN A 110 -2.08 16.30 -3.90
CA GLN A 110 -2.01 17.63 -4.48
C GLN A 110 -1.67 18.69 -3.42
N LYS A 111 -2.37 18.67 -2.28
CA LYS A 111 -2.07 19.57 -1.16
C LYS A 111 -0.62 19.42 -0.69
N ARG A 112 -0.14 18.18 -0.58
CA ARG A 112 1.25 17.92 -0.18
C ARG A 112 2.27 18.41 -1.21
N CYS A 113 1.99 18.29 -2.51
CA CYS A 113 2.82 18.87 -3.56
C CYS A 113 2.94 20.39 -3.40
N MET A 114 1.83 21.10 -3.22
CA MET A 114 1.84 22.55 -3.02
C MET A 114 2.66 22.95 -1.77
N GLU A 115 2.44 22.26 -0.64
CA GLU A 115 3.22 22.50 0.59
C GLU A 115 4.73 22.27 0.40
N LEU A 116 5.11 21.32 -0.46
CA LEU A 116 6.51 21.04 -0.76
C LEU A 116 7.10 22.08 -1.72
N GLU A 117 6.34 22.52 -2.71
CA GLU A 117 6.73 23.60 -3.62
C GLU A 117 6.98 24.90 -2.85
N ASP A 118 6.09 25.27 -1.93
CA ASP A 118 6.26 26.45 -1.08
C ASP A 118 7.54 26.37 -0.24
N LYS A 119 7.81 25.21 0.37
CA LYS A 119 9.03 24.99 1.15
C LYS A 119 10.29 25.05 0.31
N LEU A 120 10.23 24.51 -0.91
CA LEU A 120 11.35 24.50 -1.84
C LEU A 120 11.68 25.94 -2.26
N ALA A 121 10.66 26.76 -2.54
CA ALA A 121 10.84 28.18 -2.86
C ALA A 121 11.52 28.96 -1.72
N ILE A 122 11.15 28.69 -0.46
CA ILE A 122 11.79 29.29 0.71
C ILE A 122 13.27 28.88 0.79
N ILE A 123 13.57 27.59 0.68
CA ILE A 123 14.95 27.08 0.73
C ILE A 123 15.79 27.66 -0.41
N GLU A 124 15.25 27.79 -1.62
CA GLU A 124 15.95 28.42 -2.74
C GLU A 124 16.27 29.89 -2.48
N GLN A 125 15.34 30.62 -1.84
CA GLN A 125 15.57 32.01 -1.46
C GLN A 125 16.66 32.12 -0.38
N GLU A 126 16.62 31.27 0.64
CA GLU A 126 17.63 31.21 1.70
C GLU A 126 19.01 30.83 1.13
N ASN A 127 19.09 29.84 0.23
CA ASN A 127 20.33 29.47 -0.44
C ASN A 127 20.92 30.64 -1.24
N LYS A 128 20.09 31.36 -2.01
CA LYS A 128 20.54 32.57 -2.74
C LYS A 128 20.99 33.69 -1.81
N GLN A 129 20.48 33.76 -0.58
CA GLN A 129 20.96 34.71 0.41
C GLN A 129 22.33 34.28 0.92
N VAL A 130 22.49 33.02 1.33
CA VAL A 130 23.76 32.46 1.81
C VAL A 130 24.85 32.55 0.74
N GLU A 131 24.55 32.26 -0.53
CA GLU A 131 25.49 32.40 -1.64
C GLU A 131 25.99 33.84 -1.79
N ARG A 132 25.12 34.84 -1.60
CA ARG A 132 25.51 36.26 -1.62
C ARG A 132 26.40 36.61 -0.43
N GLU A 133 26.04 36.17 0.77
CA GLU A 133 26.86 36.39 1.98
C GLU A 133 28.25 35.76 1.84
N ILE A 134 28.35 34.55 1.28
CA ILE A 134 29.64 33.90 0.98
C ILE A 134 30.45 34.73 -0.03
N ALA A 135 29.81 35.20 -1.11
CA ALA A 135 30.50 36.03 -2.10
C ALA A 135 31.02 37.35 -1.52
N GLU A 136 30.25 38.00 -0.63
CA GLU A 136 30.68 39.21 0.07
C GLU A 136 31.87 38.96 0.98
N VAL A 137 31.84 37.87 1.78
CA VAL A 137 32.97 37.51 2.66
C VAL A 137 34.22 37.19 1.86
N LEU A 138 34.11 36.43 0.76
CA LEU A 138 35.25 36.14 -0.11
C LEU A 138 35.85 37.41 -0.73
N ALA A 139 35.00 38.34 -1.17
CA ALA A 139 35.45 39.62 -1.69
C ALA A 139 36.13 40.50 -0.63
N GLN A 140 35.68 40.44 0.64
CA GLN A 140 36.36 41.12 1.75
C GLN A 140 37.76 40.54 1.99
N ILE A 141 37.88 39.21 2.02
CA ILE A 141 39.17 38.53 2.18
C ILE A 141 40.14 38.91 1.04
N GLU A 142 39.69 38.93 -0.21
CA GLU A 142 40.53 39.32 -1.35
C GLU A 142 40.98 40.79 -1.28
N ASN A 143 40.12 41.69 -0.79
CA ASN A 143 40.48 43.09 -0.55
C ASN A 143 41.47 43.26 0.62
N GLU A 144 41.33 42.48 1.69
CA GLU A 144 42.28 42.46 2.82
C GLU A 144 43.66 41.92 2.39
N GLU A 145 43.70 40.87 1.58
CA GLU A 145 44.96 40.33 1.02
C GLU A 145 45.66 41.32 0.07
N THR A 146 44.90 42.01 -0.79
CA THR A 146 45.47 42.99 -1.74
C THR A 146 45.88 44.30 -1.07
N THR A 147 45.22 44.73 0.00
CA THR A 147 45.64 45.90 0.80
C THR A 147 46.90 45.58 1.62
N SER A 148 46.95 44.40 2.26
CA SER A 148 48.15 43.94 2.96
C SER A 148 49.36 43.78 2.02
N ALA A 149 49.15 43.28 0.81
CA ALA A 149 50.19 43.21 -0.22
C ALA A 149 50.70 44.60 -0.68
N LYS A 150 49.82 45.60 -0.78
CA LYS A 150 50.20 46.99 -1.12
C LYS A 150 50.94 47.70 0.01
N GLU A 151 50.60 47.43 1.26
CA GLU A 151 51.31 47.97 2.44
C GLU A 151 52.72 47.39 2.58
N ILE A 152 52.93 46.11 2.25
CA ILE A 152 54.26 45.48 2.24
C ILE A 152 55.17 46.15 1.19
N ILE A 153 54.65 46.44 -0.01
CA ILE A 153 55.42 47.08 -1.10
C ILE A 153 55.82 48.52 -0.76
N GLN A 154 54.92 49.31 -0.15
CA GLN A 154 55.24 50.69 0.28
C GLN A 154 56.30 50.75 1.41
N ASN A 155 56.32 49.76 2.31
CA ASN A 155 57.30 49.70 3.39
C ASN A 155 58.69 49.23 2.92
N THR A 156 58.80 48.49 1.81
CA THR A 156 60.09 48.12 1.22
C THR A 156 60.75 49.26 0.44
N ASP A 157 59.96 50.18 -0.14
CA ASP A 157 60.49 51.30 -0.92
C ASP A 157 61.08 52.42 -0.03
N THR A 158 60.52 52.63 1.16
CA THR A 158 60.94 53.71 2.08
C THR A 158 62.25 53.43 2.83
N SER A 159 62.67 52.17 2.98
CA SER A 159 63.93 51.81 3.65
C SER A 159 65.18 51.96 2.76
N SER A 160 65.04 52.14 1.45
CA SER A 160 66.16 52.26 0.51
C SER A 160 66.78 53.66 0.43
N GLN A 161 66.14 54.70 0.97
CA GLN A 161 66.57 56.10 0.83
C GLN A 161 67.47 56.64 1.95
N LEU A 162 67.76 55.88 3.01
CA LEU A 162 68.55 56.36 4.17
C LEU A 162 70.07 56.12 4.10
N ARG A 163 70.60 55.65 2.95
CA ARG A 163 72.03 55.29 2.81
C ARG A 163 72.80 56.11 1.78
N THR A 164 72.61 57.42 1.68
CA THR A 164 73.62 58.31 1.05
C THR A 164 73.67 59.67 1.75
N GLY A 165 74.66 59.84 2.63
CA GLY A 165 74.89 61.12 3.30
C GLY A 165 76.30 61.18 3.84
N HIS A 166 77.28 61.44 2.97
CA HIS A 166 78.65 61.75 3.37
C HIS A 166 78.65 63.01 4.25
N ARG A 167 79.04 62.87 5.52
CA ARG A 167 79.28 64.02 6.41
C ARG A 167 80.57 64.72 5.96
N ARG A 168 80.48 65.96 5.48
CA ARG A 168 81.65 66.82 5.28
C ARG A 168 82.16 67.31 6.62
N ILE A 169 83.46 67.14 6.87
CA ILE A 169 84.14 67.67 8.06
C ILE A 169 84.39 69.17 7.83
N PRO A 170 83.94 70.07 8.71
CA PRO A 170 84.17 71.51 8.56
C PRO A 170 85.66 71.85 8.72
N GLY A 171 86.26 72.58 7.76
CA GLY A 171 87.61 73.16 7.90
C GLY A 171 88.62 72.89 6.77
N LEU A 172 88.28 72.16 5.72
CA LEU A 172 89.17 71.93 4.57
C LEU A 172 88.66 72.65 3.32
N THR A 173 89.25 73.81 3.02
CA THR A 173 89.22 74.42 1.68
C THR A 173 90.53 74.06 0.98
N PHE A 174 90.47 73.21 -0.05
CA PHE A 174 91.58 73.10 -1.00
C PHE A 174 91.29 73.99 -2.19
N ALA A 175 92.20 74.91 -2.44
CA ALA A 175 92.32 75.67 -3.67
C ALA A 175 92.97 74.77 -4.74
N GLU A 176 92.40 74.84 -5.95
CA GLU A 176 92.79 74.24 -7.24
C GLU A 176 93.21 72.76 -7.30
#